data_AF-A0A967A584-F1
#
_entry.id   AF-A0A967A584-F1
#
_cell.length_a   1.000
_cell.length_b   1.000
_cell.length_c   1.000
_cell.angle_alpha   90.00
_cell.angle_beta   90.00
_cell.angle_gamma   90.00
#
_symmetry.space_group_name_H-M   'P 1'
#
loop_
_entity.id
_entity.type
_entity.pdbx_description
1 polymer ?
#
loop_
_entity_poly.entity_id
_entity_poly.type
_entity_poly.pdbx_seq_one_letter_code
_entity_poly.pdbx_strand_id
1 'polypeptide(L)'
;MTHQDIEDTVPFYAIGALEKVERQALEAHLLSGCAACRTALKEYQSVAVALPFALNIIPPPRGLKAKIMGARSQPPAEETDANQSAKPSLEPGEWMRHLIPPTSPATTSFGWALGIAMVGVVGLMMFLGWQAAPPVGKDTSQLTELQIQIDTANAKLATLQEQLKERDEALEQTREELRLRLEELADVKDQLIHREAELDNLQPQSPVPPEHPVDVP
;
A
#
# COMPACT_ATOMS: atom_id res chain seq x y z
N MET A 1 6.29 -23.42 -11.19
CA MET A 1 5.73 -22.70 -10.04
C MET A 1 4.62 -21.82 -10.56
N THR A 2 3.43 -21.92 -9.99
CA THR A 2 2.30 -21.09 -10.41
C THR A 2 2.47 -19.67 -9.86
N HIS A 3 1.71 -18.69 -10.40
CA HIS A 3 1.69 -17.33 -9.86
C HIS A 3 1.37 -17.31 -8.36
N GLN A 4 0.41 -18.14 -7.95
CA GLN A 4 -0.09 -18.20 -6.58
C GLN A 4 0.97 -18.72 -5.61
N ASP A 5 1.72 -19.76 -6.01
CA ASP A 5 2.85 -20.26 -5.21
C ASP A 5 3.95 -19.20 -5.03
N ILE A 6 4.12 -18.32 -6.03
CA ILE A 6 5.15 -17.28 -6.00
C ILE A 6 4.69 -16.09 -5.14
N GLU A 7 3.41 -15.73 -5.20
CA GLU A 7 2.83 -14.62 -4.42
C GLU A 7 3.07 -14.79 -2.91
N ASP A 8 2.90 -16.01 -2.40
CA ASP A 8 3.12 -16.35 -0.98
C ASP A 8 4.59 -16.19 -0.55
N THR A 9 5.54 -16.28 -1.49
CA THR A 9 6.98 -16.13 -1.20
C THR A 9 7.48 -14.68 -1.22
N VAL A 10 6.69 -13.76 -1.79
CA VAL A 10 7.07 -12.34 -1.95
C VAL A 10 7.41 -11.64 -0.63
N PRO A 11 6.65 -11.81 0.48
CA PRO A 11 6.97 -11.19 1.76
C PRO A 11 8.34 -11.63 2.30
N PHE A 12 8.66 -12.92 2.16
CA PHE A 12 9.92 -13.50 2.61
C PHE A 12 11.11 -13.00 1.79
N TYR A 13 10.91 -12.77 0.49
CA TYR A 13 11.92 -12.12 -0.34
C TYR A 13 12.15 -10.66 0.09
N ALA A 14 11.10 -9.90 0.42
CA ALA A 14 11.21 -8.50 0.83
C ALA A 14 12.06 -8.31 2.11
N ILE A 15 11.99 -9.25 3.05
CA ILE A 15 12.82 -9.26 4.28
C ILE A 15 14.15 -10.01 4.11
N GLY A 16 14.44 -10.56 2.93
CA GLY A 16 15.67 -11.30 2.64
C GLY A 16 15.75 -12.69 3.30
N ALA A 17 14.61 -13.26 3.75
CA ALA A 17 14.52 -14.54 4.44
C ALA A 17 14.37 -15.76 3.51
N LEU A 18 14.31 -15.54 2.19
CA LEU A 18 14.06 -16.57 1.20
C LEU A 18 15.34 -17.36 0.85
N GLU A 19 15.21 -18.69 0.71
CA GLU A 19 16.32 -19.58 0.34
C GLU A 19 16.80 -19.33 -1.10
N LYS A 20 18.02 -19.77 -1.43
CA LYS A 20 18.64 -19.48 -2.73
C LYS A 20 17.81 -20.01 -3.92
N VAL A 21 17.22 -21.20 -3.79
CA VAL A 21 16.44 -21.84 -4.87
C VAL A 21 15.12 -21.09 -5.09
N GLU A 22 14.39 -20.82 -4.02
CA GLU A 22 13.12 -20.07 -4.05
C GLU A 22 13.31 -18.64 -4.56
N ARG A 23 14.41 -18.00 -4.15
CA ARG A 23 14.80 -16.67 -4.64
C ARG A 23 14.97 -16.65 -6.15
N GLN A 24 15.68 -17.63 -6.70
CA GLN A 24 15.88 -17.73 -8.14
C GLN A 24 14.56 -17.97 -8.88
N ALA A 25 13.64 -18.76 -8.31
CA ALA A 25 12.32 -18.98 -8.90
C ALA A 25 11.47 -17.71 -8.93
N LEU A 26 11.44 -16.94 -7.83
CA LEU A 26 10.76 -15.65 -7.77
C LEU A 26 11.41 -14.62 -8.72
N GLU A 27 12.74 -14.51 -8.75
CA GLU A 27 13.45 -13.61 -9.67
C GLU A 27 13.15 -13.94 -11.15
N ALA A 28 13.13 -15.23 -11.51
CA ALA A 28 12.73 -15.67 -12.85
C ALA A 28 11.29 -15.26 -13.18
N HIS A 29 10.36 -15.39 -12.22
CA HIS A 29 8.97 -14.95 -12.39
C HIS A 29 8.84 -13.41 -12.49
N LEU A 30 9.66 -12.66 -11.76
CA LEU A 30 9.71 -11.21 -11.88
C LEU A 30 10.30 -10.79 -13.23
N LEU A 31 11.26 -11.54 -13.78
CA LEU A 31 11.83 -11.30 -15.11
C LEU A 31 10.84 -11.63 -16.23
N SER A 32 9.91 -12.58 -16.03
CA SER A 32 8.86 -12.88 -17.01
C SER A 32 7.84 -11.76 -17.16
N GLY A 33 7.87 -10.73 -16.31
CA GLY A 33 7.06 -9.52 -16.48
C GLY A 33 5.76 -9.47 -15.70
N CYS A 34 5.58 -10.31 -14.68
CA CYS A 34 4.35 -10.30 -13.88
C CYS A 34 4.20 -8.98 -13.09
N ALA A 35 3.19 -8.18 -13.43
CA ALA A 35 2.95 -6.88 -12.79
C ALA A 35 2.45 -7.03 -11.35
N ALA A 36 1.59 -8.00 -11.06
CA ALA A 36 1.03 -8.23 -9.73
C ALA A 36 2.14 -8.53 -8.70
N CYS A 37 3.03 -9.49 -8.99
CA CYS A 37 4.15 -9.80 -8.10
C CYS A 37 5.14 -8.65 -7.92
N ARG A 38 5.37 -7.82 -8.94
CA ARG A 38 6.22 -6.62 -8.81
C ARG A 38 5.59 -5.56 -7.91
N THR A 39 4.29 -5.34 -8.04
CA THR A 39 3.54 -4.41 -7.18
C THR A 39 3.54 -4.90 -5.74
N ALA A 40 3.18 -6.17 -5.52
CA ALA A 40 3.21 -6.78 -4.19
C ALA A 40 4.61 -6.69 -3.56
N LEU A 41 5.66 -6.97 -4.34
CA LEU A 41 7.04 -6.86 -3.85
C LEU A 41 7.37 -5.44 -3.37
N LYS A 42 6.96 -4.42 -4.13
CA LYS A 42 7.18 -3.01 -3.75
C LYS A 42 6.44 -2.66 -2.45
N GLU A 43 5.21 -3.12 -2.30
CA GLU A 43 4.41 -2.92 -1.08
C GLU A 43 5.08 -3.56 0.13
N TYR A 44 5.46 -4.84 0.05
CA TYR A 44 6.15 -5.52 1.14
C TYR A 44 7.52 -4.91 1.44
N GLN A 45 8.28 -4.48 0.43
CA GLN A 45 9.55 -3.77 0.65
C GLN A 45 9.36 -2.46 1.41
N SER A 46 8.27 -1.73 1.14
CA SER A 46 7.97 -0.49 1.86
C SER A 46 7.75 -0.71 3.35
N VAL A 47 7.09 -1.81 3.72
CA VAL A 47 6.89 -2.21 5.13
C VAL A 47 8.18 -2.77 5.73
N ALA A 48 8.95 -3.55 4.97
CA ALA A 48 10.20 -4.15 5.43
C ALA A 48 11.23 -3.09 5.87
N VAL A 49 11.27 -1.92 5.20
CA VAL A 49 12.15 -0.81 5.57
C VAL A 49 11.78 -0.21 6.94
N ALA A 50 10.53 -0.34 7.39
CA ALA A 50 10.10 0.15 8.70
C ALA A 50 10.52 -0.79 9.85
N LEU A 51 10.69 -2.09 9.59
CA LEU A 51 10.96 -3.10 10.63
C LEU A 51 12.21 -2.81 11.48
N PRO A 52 13.37 -2.40 10.93
CA PRO A 52 14.56 -2.12 11.74
C PRO A 52 14.36 -1.02 12.78
N PHE A 53 13.43 -0.08 12.54
CA PHE A 53 13.14 1.01 13.48
C PHE A 53 12.35 0.57 14.71
N ALA A 54 11.69 -0.58 14.65
CA ALA A 54 11.02 -1.19 15.80
C ALA A 54 11.97 -1.98 16.71
N LEU A 55 13.22 -2.22 16.27
CA LEU A 55 14.19 -3.00 17.03
C LEU A 55 14.91 -2.13 18.06
N ASN A 56 15.31 -2.75 19.17
CA ASN A 56 16.16 -2.11 20.15
C ASN A 56 17.56 -1.87 19.56
N ILE A 57 18.00 -0.60 19.54
CA ILE A 57 19.30 -0.20 18.99
C ILE A 57 20.41 -0.57 19.98
N ILE A 58 21.30 -1.47 19.57
CA ILE A 58 22.52 -1.80 20.32
C ILE A 58 23.62 -0.81 19.91
N PRO A 59 24.23 -0.08 20.85
CA PRO A 59 25.25 0.91 20.51
C PRO A 59 26.47 0.22 19.87
N PRO A 60 27.02 0.77 18.77
CA PRO A 60 28.17 0.17 18.10
C PRO A 60 29.44 0.28 18.97
N PRO A 61 30.38 -0.68 18.86
CA PRO A 61 31.64 -0.62 19.59
C PRO A 61 32.46 0.62 19.21
N ARG A 62 33.16 1.19 20.21
CA ARG A 62 34.00 2.38 20.03
C ARG A 62 35.04 2.11 18.94
N GLY A 63 35.17 3.03 17.99
CA GLY A 63 36.13 2.93 16.87
C GLY A 63 35.60 2.25 15.59
N LEU A 64 34.43 1.61 15.60
CA LEU A 64 33.87 0.97 14.39
C LEU A 64 33.64 1.98 13.26
N LYS A 65 33.13 3.18 13.59
CA LYS A 65 32.95 4.28 12.64
C LYS A 65 34.27 4.67 11.98
N ALA A 66 35.34 4.83 12.77
CA ALA A 66 36.66 5.19 12.26
C ALA A 66 37.22 4.09 11.35
N LYS A 67 37.02 2.81 11.70
CA LYS A 67 37.44 1.66 10.88
C LYS A 67 36.71 1.62 9.52
N ILE A 68 35.40 1.79 9.52
CA ILE A 68 34.59 1.79 8.27
C ILE A 68 34.95 2.99 7.40
N MET A 69 35.07 4.18 7.98
CA MET A 69 35.44 5.39 7.24
C MET A 69 36.88 5.28 6.69
N GLY A 70 37.82 4.74 7.48
CA GLY A 70 39.19 4.48 7.07
C GLY A 70 39.30 3.50 5.90
N ALA A 71 38.50 2.42 5.90
CA ALA A 71 38.46 1.46 4.80
C ALA A 71 37.93 2.05 3.50
N ARG A 72 37.02 3.03 3.56
CA ARG A 72 36.52 3.75 2.38
C ARG A 72 37.51 4.77 1.84
N SER A 73 38.31 5.38 2.72
CA SER A 73 39.28 6.43 2.37
C SER A 73 40.66 5.89 2.01
N GLN A 74 40.92 4.59 2.13
CA GLN A 74 42.17 4.01 1.67
C GLN A 74 42.19 4.04 0.13
N PRO A 75 43.09 4.81 -0.51
CA PRO A 75 43.44 4.53 -1.89
C PRO A 75 43.96 3.08 -1.95
N PRO A 76 43.82 2.36 -3.10
CA PRO A 76 44.44 1.05 -3.26
C PRO A 76 45.89 1.17 -2.81
N ALA A 77 46.23 0.55 -1.69
CA ALA A 77 47.56 0.68 -1.14
C ALA A 77 48.51 0.04 -2.15
N GLU A 78 49.33 0.86 -2.79
CA GLU A 78 50.61 0.40 -3.30
C GLU A 78 51.34 -0.16 -2.08
N GLU A 79 51.43 -1.49 -2.04
CA GLU A 79 52.13 -2.26 -1.02
C GLU A 79 53.59 -1.79 -1.01
N THR A 80 53.92 -0.85 -0.12
CA THR A 80 55.31 -0.53 0.20
C THR A 80 55.82 -1.63 1.13
N ASP A 81 56.78 -2.38 0.60
CA ASP A 81 57.64 -3.37 1.23
C ASP A 81 57.92 -3.14 2.73
N ALA A 82 57.28 -3.94 3.59
CA ALA A 82 57.79 -4.25 4.92
C ALA A 82 57.18 -5.53 5.51
N ASN A 83 56.92 -6.57 4.71
CA ASN A 83 56.80 -7.94 5.23
C ASN A 83 56.92 -8.98 4.11
N GLN A 84 58.07 -9.01 3.43
CA GLN A 84 58.42 -10.10 2.53
C GLN A 84 58.89 -11.31 3.33
N SER A 85 57.96 -12.17 3.75
CA SER A 85 58.21 -13.60 3.91
C SER A 85 56.87 -14.34 4.01
N ALA A 86 56.69 -15.31 3.11
CA ALA A 86 55.53 -16.18 2.94
C ALA A 86 54.31 -15.59 2.18
N LYS A 87 54.45 -15.42 0.86
CA LYS A 87 53.35 -15.66 -0.08
C LYS A 87 53.85 -16.66 -1.17
N PRO A 88 53.11 -17.75 -1.46
CA PRO A 88 53.42 -18.63 -2.58
C PRO A 88 53.19 -17.88 -3.89
N SER A 89 54.14 -18.02 -4.81
CA SER A 89 54.07 -17.48 -6.16
C SER A 89 52.86 -18.04 -6.91
N LEU A 90 51.91 -17.18 -7.23
CA LEU A 90 50.95 -17.35 -8.31
C LEU A 90 51.23 -16.21 -9.28
N GLU A 91 52.32 -16.32 -10.03
CA GLU A 91 52.50 -15.47 -11.21
C GLU A 91 51.36 -15.75 -12.20
N PRO A 92 50.60 -14.73 -12.62
CA PRO A 92 49.67 -14.86 -13.73
C PRO A 92 50.45 -15.29 -14.97
N GLY A 93 50.10 -16.47 -15.51
CA GLY A 93 50.79 -17.08 -16.64
C GLY A 93 50.89 -16.15 -17.85
N GLU A 94 51.92 -16.40 -18.67
CA GLU A 94 52.30 -15.64 -19.87
C GLU A 94 51.11 -15.29 -20.79
N TRP A 95 50.08 -16.15 -20.80
CA TRP A 95 48.84 -15.99 -21.55
C TRP A 95 48.04 -14.70 -21.22
N MET A 96 48.22 -14.14 -20.02
CA MET A 96 47.46 -12.96 -19.58
C MET A 96 48.09 -11.64 -20.08
N ARG A 97 49.37 -11.67 -20.51
CA ARG A 97 50.08 -10.48 -21.03
C ARG A 97 49.59 -10.04 -22.40
N HIS A 98 48.82 -10.86 -23.11
CA HIS A 98 48.30 -10.54 -24.44
C HIS A 98 46.91 -9.89 -24.42
N LEU A 99 46.23 -9.91 -23.28
CA LEU A 99 44.86 -9.40 -23.14
C LEU A 99 44.80 -7.92 -22.75
N ILE A 100 45.95 -7.30 -22.46
CA ILE A 100 46.06 -5.90 -22.03
C ILE A 100 47.05 -5.20 -22.98
N PRO A 101 46.58 -4.47 -24.00
CA PRO A 101 47.49 -3.72 -24.87
C PRO A 101 48.19 -2.61 -24.07
N PRO A 102 49.51 -2.43 -24.23
CA PRO A 102 50.24 -1.38 -23.54
C PRO A 102 49.87 -0.02 -24.12
N THR A 103 49.13 0.79 -23.37
CA THR A 103 48.96 2.22 -23.67
C THR A 103 50.21 2.97 -23.20
N SER A 104 51.09 3.30 -24.14
CA SER A 104 52.20 4.23 -23.90
C SER A 104 51.63 5.62 -23.62
N PRO A 105 51.94 6.27 -22.48
CA PRO A 105 51.55 7.66 -22.28
C PRO A 105 52.46 8.55 -23.15
N ALA A 106 51.94 8.97 -24.30
CA ALA A 106 52.52 10.07 -25.05
C ALA A 106 52.31 11.35 -24.23
N THR A 107 53.31 11.75 -23.44
CA THR A 107 53.38 13.07 -22.81
C THR A 107 53.62 14.11 -23.89
N THR A 108 52.53 14.56 -24.52
CA THR A 108 52.53 15.78 -25.31
C THR A 108 51.95 16.89 -24.44
N SER A 109 52.77 17.92 -24.19
CA SER A 109 52.41 19.20 -23.60
C SER A 109 51.28 19.87 -24.38
N PHE A 110 50.03 19.48 -24.10
CA PHE A 110 48.80 20.14 -24.58
C PHE A 110 47.75 20.23 -23.45
N GLY A 111 48.21 20.36 -22.20
CA GLY A 111 47.32 20.44 -21.03
C GLY A 111 46.31 21.58 -21.10
N TRP A 112 46.63 22.68 -21.79
CA TRP A 112 45.72 23.82 -21.90
C TRP A 112 44.65 23.66 -22.99
N ALA A 113 44.94 22.93 -24.08
CA ALA A 113 43.96 22.70 -25.15
C ALA A 113 42.88 21.70 -24.72
N LEU A 114 43.23 20.68 -23.93
CA LEU A 114 42.25 19.75 -23.37
C LEU A 114 41.34 20.45 -22.35
N GLY A 115 41.89 21.35 -21.53
CA GLY A 115 41.12 22.15 -20.57
C GLY A 115 40.09 23.06 -21.23
N ILE A 116 40.48 23.79 -22.29
CA ILE A 116 39.57 24.69 -23.02
C ILE A 116 38.50 23.89 -23.79
N ALA A 117 38.87 22.74 -24.37
CA ALA A 117 37.90 21.86 -25.03
C ALA A 117 36.88 21.30 -24.03
N MET A 118 37.30 20.92 -22.82
CA MET A 118 36.38 20.40 -21.80
C MET A 118 35.43 21.48 -21.29
N VAL A 119 35.91 22.70 -21.05
CA VAL A 119 35.05 23.85 -20.67
C VAL A 119 34.09 24.23 -21.80
N GLY A 120 34.55 24.19 -23.05
CA GLY A 120 33.70 24.41 -24.22
C GLY A 120 32.60 23.35 -24.35
N VAL A 121 32.93 22.07 -24.15
CA VAL A 121 31.96 20.96 -24.18
C VAL A 121 30.97 21.06 -23.01
N VAL A 122 31.43 21.36 -21.80
CA VAL A 122 30.56 21.54 -20.63
C VAL A 122 29.66 22.75 -20.81
N GLY A 123 30.19 23.87 -21.30
CA GLY A 123 29.41 25.08 -21.62
C GLY A 123 28.38 24.83 -22.73
N LEU A 124 28.74 24.05 -23.76
CA LEU A 124 27.84 23.65 -24.84
C LEU A 124 26.76 22.68 -24.33
N MET A 125 27.11 21.72 -23.46
CA MET A 125 26.16 20.81 -22.81
C MET A 125 25.18 21.56 -21.90
N MET A 126 25.68 22.56 -21.15
CA MET A 126 24.85 23.44 -20.32
C MET A 126 23.92 24.30 -21.17
N PHE A 127 24.44 24.85 -22.28
CA PHE A 127 23.67 25.70 -23.20
C PHE A 127 22.61 24.90 -23.97
N LEU A 128 22.97 23.72 -24.47
CA LEU A 128 22.03 22.78 -25.08
C LEU A 128 21.03 22.24 -24.05
N GLY A 129 21.44 22.03 -22.81
CA GLY A 129 20.55 21.67 -21.70
C GLY A 129 19.58 22.79 -21.33
N TRP A 130 19.96 24.07 -21.52
CA TRP A 130 19.05 25.20 -21.36
C TRP A 130 18.11 25.36 -22.55
N GLN A 131 18.60 25.12 -23.77
CA GLN A 131 17.79 25.08 -25.00
C GLN A 131 16.82 23.90 -25.02
N ALA A 132 17.20 22.78 -24.39
CA ALA A 132 16.43 21.55 -24.29
C ALA A 132 15.81 21.35 -22.92
N ALA A 133 15.73 22.39 -22.07
CA ALA A 133 14.95 22.31 -20.84
C ALA A 133 13.49 22.06 -21.27
N PRO A 134 12.95 20.84 -21.08
CA PRO A 134 11.56 20.61 -21.40
C PRO A 134 10.76 21.60 -20.55
N PRO A 135 9.73 22.27 -21.09
CA PRO A 135 8.90 23.14 -20.29
C PRO A 135 8.45 22.34 -19.07
N VAL A 136 8.86 22.80 -17.88
CA VAL A 136 8.39 22.32 -16.57
C VAL A 136 6.92 22.73 -16.50
N GLY A 137 6.09 21.93 -17.17
CA GLY A 137 4.70 22.26 -17.47
C GLY A 137 3.89 21.05 -17.93
N LYS A 138 4.42 19.83 -17.81
CA LYS A 138 3.66 18.59 -18.07
C LYS A 138 2.93 18.05 -16.84
N ASP A 139 3.07 18.68 -15.68
CA ASP A 139 2.34 18.29 -14.44
C ASP A 139 1.10 19.16 -14.17
N THR A 140 0.83 20.18 -14.99
CA THR A 140 -0.37 21.01 -14.85
C THR A 140 -1.64 20.24 -15.17
N SER A 141 -1.59 19.29 -16.12
CA SER A 141 -2.74 18.45 -16.45
C SER A 141 -3.09 17.45 -15.33
N GLN A 142 -2.10 16.95 -14.58
CA GLN A 142 -2.33 16.07 -13.43
C GLN A 142 -2.95 16.82 -12.25
N LEU A 143 -2.54 18.07 -12.01
CA LEU A 143 -3.17 18.91 -10.98
C LEU A 143 -4.65 19.19 -11.31
N THR A 144 -4.97 19.44 -12.58
CA THR A 144 -6.37 19.62 -13.02
C THR A 144 -7.18 18.33 -12.87
N GLU A 145 -6.61 17.18 -13.23
CA GLU A 145 -7.26 15.87 -13.07
C GLU A 145 -7.52 15.53 -11.59
N LEU A 146 -6.53 15.75 -10.71
CA LEU A 146 -6.71 15.55 -9.27
C LEU A 146 -7.79 16.46 -8.71
N GLN A 147 -7.85 17.72 -9.16
CA GLN A 147 -8.86 18.66 -8.71
C GLN A 147 -10.26 18.19 -9.10
N ILE A 148 -10.43 17.69 -10.34
CA ILE A 148 -11.70 17.09 -10.79
C ILE A 148 -12.08 15.89 -9.91
N GLN A 149 -11.11 15.05 -9.53
CA GLN A 149 -11.38 13.92 -8.63
C GLN A 149 -11.83 14.38 -7.24
N ILE A 150 -11.24 15.44 -6.68
CA ILE A 150 -11.68 16.01 -5.40
C ILE A 150 -13.10 16.56 -5.51
N ASP A 151 -13.41 17.28 -6.59
CA ASP A 151 -14.73 17.86 -6.81
C ASP A 151 -15.80 16.77 -6.96
N THR A 152 -15.48 15.69 -7.70
CA THR A 152 -16.40 14.54 -7.82
C THR A 152 -16.57 13.77 -6.51
N ALA A 153 -15.51 13.63 -5.71
CA ALA A 153 -15.60 12.99 -4.39
C ALA A 153 -16.49 13.82 -3.44
N ASN A 154 -16.32 15.13 -3.41
CA ASN A 154 -17.16 16.04 -2.62
C ASN A 154 -18.63 16.01 -3.07
N ALA A 155 -18.89 15.97 -4.39
CA ALA A 155 -20.24 15.82 -4.92
C ALA A 155 -20.89 14.50 -4.47
N LYS A 156 -20.15 13.39 -4.49
CA LYS A 156 -20.64 12.10 -3.99
C LYS A 156 -20.99 12.15 -2.50
N LEU A 157 -20.16 12.79 -1.67
CA LEU A 157 -20.45 12.95 -0.25
C LEU A 157 -21.75 13.74 -0.03
N ALA A 158 -21.96 14.83 -0.77
CA ALA A 158 -23.21 15.60 -0.71
C ALA A 158 -24.42 14.75 -1.11
N THR A 159 -24.31 13.93 -2.17
CA THR A 159 -25.41 13.03 -2.57
C THR A 159 -25.71 11.96 -1.53
N LEU A 160 -24.69 11.39 -0.89
CA LEU A 160 -24.88 10.40 0.17
C LEU A 160 -25.51 11.02 1.42
N GLN A 161 -25.13 12.24 1.77
CA GLN A 161 -25.76 12.98 2.86
C GLN A 161 -27.25 13.24 2.60
N GLU A 162 -27.61 13.60 1.38
CA GLU A 162 -29.01 13.77 1.00
C GLU A 162 -29.79 12.46 1.09
N GLN A 163 -29.22 11.35 0.59
CA GLN A 163 -29.85 10.03 0.70
C GLN A 163 -30.06 9.59 2.15
N LEU A 164 -29.11 9.88 3.05
CA LEU A 164 -29.28 9.59 4.48
C LEU A 164 -30.43 10.41 5.06
N LYS A 165 -30.52 11.70 4.73
CA LYS A 165 -31.61 12.56 5.19
C LYS A 165 -32.98 12.08 4.69
N GLU A 166 -33.09 11.70 3.42
CA GLU A 166 -34.32 11.11 2.88
C GLU A 166 -34.70 9.79 3.57
N ARG A 167 -33.70 8.94 3.90
CA ARG A 167 -33.95 7.71 4.66
C ARG A 167 -34.44 8.00 6.08
N ASP A 168 -33.87 8.99 6.75
CA ASP A 168 -34.28 9.38 8.11
C ASP A 168 -35.72 9.93 8.12
N GLU A 169 -36.07 10.79 7.17
CA GLU A 169 -37.43 11.30 7.01
C GLU A 169 -38.43 10.17 6.73
N ALA A 170 -38.07 9.21 5.88
CA ALA A 170 -38.91 8.04 5.60
C ALA A 170 -39.09 7.15 6.85
N LEU A 171 -38.04 6.96 7.66
CA LEU A 171 -38.13 6.20 8.90
C LEU A 171 -39.05 6.89 9.92
N GLU A 172 -38.94 8.21 10.08
CA GLU A 172 -39.84 8.97 10.96
C GLU A 172 -41.30 8.88 10.48
N GLN A 173 -41.57 8.98 9.18
CA GLN A 173 -42.93 8.79 8.64
C GLN A 173 -43.50 7.40 8.97
N THR A 174 -42.71 6.33 8.76
CA THR A 174 -43.17 4.97 9.10
C THR A 174 -43.40 4.80 10.60
N ARG A 175 -42.58 5.44 11.44
CA ARG A 175 -42.74 5.43 12.89
C ARG A 175 -44.01 6.14 13.33
N GLU A 176 -44.32 7.28 12.72
CA GLU A 176 -45.55 8.03 12.97
C GLU A 176 -46.78 7.23 12.54
N GLU A 177 -46.75 6.58 11.37
CA GLU A 177 -47.84 5.72 10.90
C GLU A 177 -48.07 4.54 11.86
N LEU A 178 -47.00 3.85 12.29
CA LEU A 178 -47.11 2.77 13.27
C LEU A 178 -47.69 3.27 14.59
N ARG A 179 -47.30 4.47 15.05
CA ARG A 179 -47.85 5.07 16.28
C ARG A 179 -49.35 5.33 16.17
N LEU A 180 -49.81 5.87 15.04
CA LEU A 180 -51.23 6.11 14.77
C LEU A 180 -52.02 4.79 14.75
N ARG A 181 -51.49 3.75 14.09
CA ARG A 181 -52.13 2.43 14.05
C ARG A 181 -52.21 1.77 15.43
N LEU A 182 -51.20 1.96 16.28
CA LEU A 182 -51.24 1.46 17.65
C LEU A 182 -52.32 2.16 18.49
N GLU A 183 -52.53 3.46 18.29
CA GLU A 183 -53.57 4.22 18.98
C GLU A 183 -54.98 3.83 18.49
N GLU A 184 -55.16 3.64 17.18
CA GLU A 184 -56.39 3.09 16.59
C GLU A 184 -56.73 1.71 17.16
N LEU A 185 -55.74 0.81 17.26
CA LEU A 185 -55.93 -0.52 17.85
C LEU A 185 -56.25 -0.47 19.35
N ALA A 186 -55.70 0.49 20.08
CA ALA A 186 -56.01 0.69 21.49
C ALA A 186 -57.48 1.13 21.68
N ASP A 187 -57.95 2.09 20.88
CA ASP A 187 -59.35 2.54 20.92
C ASP A 187 -60.33 1.40 20.58
N VAL A 188 -60.03 0.63 19.52
CA VAL A 188 -60.85 -0.54 19.15
C VAL A 188 -60.88 -1.58 20.27
N LYS A 189 -59.75 -1.82 20.94
CA LYS A 189 -59.71 -2.72 22.11
C LYS A 189 -60.58 -2.21 23.26
N ASP A 190 -60.52 -0.92 23.58
CA ASP A 190 -61.33 -0.33 24.65
C ASP A 190 -62.84 -0.38 24.31
N GLN A 191 -63.22 -0.18 23.04
CA GLN A 191 -64.59 -0.38 22.58
C GLN A 191 -65.08 -1.83 22.77
N LEU A 192 -64.23 -2.82 22.48
CA LEU A 192 -64.56 -4.23 22.70
C LEU A 192 -64.74 -4.56 24.18
N ILE A 193 -63.86 -4.06 25.06
CA ILE A 193 -63.98 -4.23 26.52
C ILE A 193 -65.27 -3.59 27.03
N HIS A 194 -65.62 -2.40 26.53
CA HIS A 194 -66.86 -1.74 26.91
C HIS A 194 -68.10 -2.54 26.50
N ARG A 195 -68.10 -3.11 25.28
CA ARG A 195 -69.19 -3.96 24.79
C ARG A 195 -69.31 -5.29 25.52
N GLU A 196 -68.19 -5.89 25.91
CA GLU A 196 -68.18 -7.09 26.74
C GLU A 196 -68.81 -6.81 28.12
N ALA A 197 -68.49 -5.67 28.75
CA ALA A 197 -69.10 -5.25 30.01
C ALA A 197 -70.61 -4.93 29.89
N GLU A 198 -71.06 -4.37 28.77
CA GLU A 198 -72.50 -4.17 28.50
C GLU A 198 -73.24 -5.51 28.38
N LEU A 199 -72.67 -6.49 27.67
CA LEU A 199 -73.24 -7.83 27.51
C LEU A 199 -73.33 -8.57 28.86
N ASP A 200 -72.28 -8.52 29.68
CA ASP A 200 -72.27 -9.13 31.02
C ASP A 200 -73.32 -8.53 31.96
N ASN A 201 -73.61 -7.23 31.84
CA ASN A 201 -74.64 -6.57 32.65
C ASN A 201 -76.08 -6.92 32.19
N LEU A 202 -76.28 -7.24 30.90
CA LEU A 202 -77.57 -7.69 30.38
C LEU A 202 -77.84 -9.18 30.66
N GLN A 203 -76.80 -10.00 30.81
CA GLN A 203 -76.92 -11.43 31.08
C GLN A 203 -77.70 -11.80 32.38
N PRO A 204 -77.59 -11.11 33.52
CA PRO A 204 -78.41 -11.39 34.71
C PRO A 204 -79.91 -11.04 34.56
N GLN A 205 -80.32 -10.35 33.49
CA GLN A 205 -81.72 -9.96 33.26
C GLN A 205 -82.47 -10.88 32.28
N SER A 206 -81.81 -11.90 31.70
CA SER A 206 -82.52 -12.91 30.90
C SER A 206 -83.22 -13.93 31.80
N PRO A 207 -84.55 -14.09 31.72
CA PRO A 207 -85.24 -15.16 32.44
C PRO A 207 -84.80 -16.52 31.91
N VAL A 208 -84.36 -17.39 32.83
CA VAL A 208 -84.10 -18.81 32.58
C VAL A 208 -85.34 -19.43 31.91
N PRO A 209 -85.25 -20.01 30.70
CA PRO A 209 -86.35 -20.78 30.15
C PRO A 209 -86.49 -22.10 30.93
N PRO A 210 -87.73 -22.58 31.19
CA PRO A 210 -87.94 -23.79 31.97
C PRO A 210 -87.31 -25.01 31.29
N GLU A 211 -86.58 -25.79 32.08
CA GLU A 211 -86.10 -27.13 31.70
C GLU A 211 -87.26 -27.98 31.18
N HIS A 212 -87.17 -28.40 29.92
CA HIS A 212 -87.98 -29.49 29.40
C HIS A 212 -87.27 -30.81 29.77
N PRO A 213 -87.95 -31.78 30.43
CA PRO A 213 -87.36 -33.07 30.74
C PRO A 213 -87.16 -33.86 29.44
N VAL A 214 -85.96 -34.40 29.29
CA VAL A 214 -85.59 -35.38 28.27
C VAL A 214 -86.21 -36.72 28.67
N ASP A 215 -87.23 -37.17 27.95
CA ASP A 215 -87.66 -38.57 27.98
C ASP A 215 -86.84 -39.39 26.97
N VAL A 216 -86.24 -40.45 27.50
CA VAL A 216 -85.37 -41.44 26.86
C VAL A 216 -86.22 -42.64 26.44
N PRO A 217 -85.99 -43.27 25.27
CA PRO A 217 -86.22 -44.71 25.10
C PRO A 217 -84.94 -45.52 25.29
#